data_AF-A0A9R1XVS5-F1
#
_entry.id   AF-A0A9R1XVS5-F1
#
_cell.length_a   1.000
_cell.length_b   1.000
_cell.length_c   1.000
_cell.angle_alpha   90.00
_cell.angle_beta   90.00
_cell.angle_gamma   90.00
#
_symmetry.space_group_name_H-M   'P 1'
#
loop_
_entity.id
_entity.type
_entity.pdbx_description
1 polymer ?
#
loop_
_entity_poly.entity_id
_entity_poly.type
_entity_poly.pdbx_seq_one_letter_code
_entity_poly.pdbx_strand_id
1 'polypeptide(L)'
;MAHHMWQHLSIFFLAFGPAINAFHLCRPVISIDACHLRDANNNILPVSYAIVDEETTHSWSWFLYQFRHFVAQDRQLSVISD
;
A
#
# COMPACT_ATOMS: atom_id res chain seq x y z
N MET A 1 20.17 -25.60 -17.25
CA MET A 1 18.88 -25.19 -17.86
C MET A 1 17.83 -24.99 -16.76
N ALA A 2 18.13 -24.14 -15.77
CA ALA A 2 17.29 -23.87 -14.61
C ALA A 2 17.47 -22.41 -14.13
N HIS A 3 17.67 -21.47 -15.07
CA HIS A 3 17.93 -20.05 -14.77
C HIS A 3 16.75 -19.12 -15.13
N HIS A 4 15.59 -19.66 -15.53
CA HIS A 4 14.45 -18.86 -16.01
C HIS A 4 13.08 -19.36 -15.51
N MET A 5 12.99 -19.88 -14.28
CA MET A 5 11.72 -20.38 -13.72
C MET A 5 11.28 -19.61 -12.47
N TRP A 6 11.57 -18.31 -12.41
CA TRP A 6 11.08 -17.39 -11.37
C TRP A 6 11.08 -15.96 -11.91
N GLN A 7 10.19 -15.58 -12.84
CA GLN A 7 10.22 -14.19 -13.38
C GLN A 7 8.86 -13.51 -13.57
N HIS A 8 7.80 -13.94 -12.88
CA HIS A 8 6.62 -13.09 -12.75
C HIS A 8 6.10 -13.21 -11.34
N LEU A 9 6.60 -12.38 -10.43
CA LEU A 9 5.88 -12.16 -9.19
C LEU A 9 4.62 -11.35 -9.59
N SER A 10 3.46 -11.83 -9.14
CA SER A 10 2.18 -11.21 -9.48
C SER A 10 1.99 -10.05 -8.51
N ILE A 11 1.77 -8.85 -9.03
CA ILE A 11 1.49 -7.68 -8.19
C ILE A 11 0.23 -7.97 -7.35
N PHE A 12 0.35 -7.86 -6.03
CA PHE A 12 -0.73 -8.16 -5.09
C PHE A 12 -1.05 -6.95 -4.23
N PHE A 13 -2.34 -6.72 -3.96
CA PHE A 13 -2.82 -5.67 -3.06
C PHE A 13 -3.63 -6.31 -1.93
N LEU A 14 -3.29 -5.97 -0.68
CA LEU A 14 -3.98 -6.41 0.53
C LEU A 14 -4.48 -5.20 1.29
N ALA A 15 -5.73 -5.21 1.74
CA ALA A 15 -6.25 -4.21 2.66
C ALA A 15 -7.15 -4.86 3.72
N PHE A 16 -7.17 -4.30 4.93
CA PHE A 16 -7.90 -4.86 6.06
C PHE A 16 -9.17 -4.06 6.33
N GLY A 17 -10.34 -4.68 6.20
CA GLY A 17 -11.64 -4.02 6.40
C GLY A 17 -11.75 -3.19 7.69
N PRO A 18 -11.37 -3.73 8.87
CA PRO A 18 -11.35 -2.95 10.11
C PRO A 18 -10.43 -1.73 10.06
N ALA A 19 -9.25 -1.85 9.44
CA ALA A 19 -8.30 -0.74 9.29
C ALA A 19 -8.81 0.31 8.28
N ILE A 20 -9.51 -0.10 7.22
CA ILE A 20 -10.18 0.83 6.29
C ILE A 20 -11.24 1.64 7.06
N ASN A 21 -12.10 0.96 7.82
CA ASN A 21 -13.12 1.64 8.63
C ASN A 21 -12.50 2.62 9.63
N ALA A 22 -11.43 2.21 10.32
CA ALA A 22 -10.72 3.09 11.24
C ALA A 22 -10.06 4.28 10.51
N PHE A 23 -9.45 4.05 9.34
CA PHE A 23 -8.86 5.11 8.52
C PHE A 23 -9.88 6.18 8.11
N HIS A 24 -11.12 5.79 7.82
CA HIS A 24 -12.22 6.73 7.48
C HIS A 24 -12.58 7.65 8.64
N LEU A 25 -12.29 7.26 9.88
CA LEU A 25 -12.45 8.09 11.08
C LEU A 25 -11.22 8.96 11.38
N CYS A 26 -10.08 8.71 10.72
CA CYS A 26 -8.83 9.46 10.88
C CYS A 26 -8.73 10.63 9.87
N ARG A 27 -7.70 11.47 10.00
CA ARG A 27 -7.35 12.45 8.94
C ARG A 27 -6.92 11.71 7.66
N PRO A 28 -7.26 12.22 6.45
CA PRO A 28 -6.93 11.57 5.18
C PRO A 28 -5.47 11.81 4.76
N VAL A 29 -4.54 11.51 5.66
CA VAL A 29 -3.09 11.63 5.43
C VAL A 29 -2.50 10.24 5.51
N ILE A 30 -1.72 9.86 4.49
CA ILE A 30 -1.00 8.58 4.47
C ILE A 30 0.49 8.85 4.31
N SER A 31 1.29 8.04 5.02
CA SER A 31 2.72 7.91 4.78
C SER A 31 2.92 6.64 3.95
N ILE A 32 3.64 6.72 2.84
CA ILE A 32 3.98 5.58 2.00
C ILE A 32 5.50 5.45 1.94
N ASP A 33 5.99 4.22 1.97
CA ASP A 33 7.41 3.86 1.92
C ASP A 33 7.48 2.42 1.36
N ALA A 34 8.49 2.12 0.53
CA ALA A 34 8.75 0.78 0.05
C ALA A 34 9.14 -0.19 1.19
N CYS A 35 9.57 0.34 2.33
CA CYS A 35 9.98 -0.42 3.49
C CYS A 35 9.29 0.08 4.77
N HIS A 36 8.12 -0.47 5.10
CA HIS A 36 7.94 -1.26 6.33
C HIS A 36 6.49 -1.69 6.64
N LEU A 37 6.41 -2.82 7.35
CA LEU A 37 5.31 -3.19 8.24
C LEU A 37 5.80 -3.06 9.67
N ARG A 38 5.51 -1.95 10.38
CA ARG A 38 5.77 -1.87 11.82
C ARG A 38 4.71 -1.08 12.57
N ASP A 39 4.31 -1.68 13.67
CA ASP A 39 4.05 -0.96 14.90
C ASP A 39 5.24 -1.28 15.84
N ALA A 40 5.35 -0.60 16.97
CA ALA A 40 6.21 -1.05 18.07
C ALA A 40 5.69 -0.55 19.43
N ASN A 41 4.47 0.01 19.43
CA ASN A 41 4.15 1.34 19.99
C ASN A 41 4.80 2.54 19.29
N ASN A 42 5.37 2.33 18.10
CA ASN A 42 5.61 3.34 17.05
C ASN A 42 4.57 3.15 15.93
N ASN A 43 3.30 3.38 16.29
CA ASN A 43 2.15 2.80 15.59
C ASN A 43 1.71 3.63 14.39
N ILE A 44 1.87 3.05 13.20
CA ILE A 44 1.20 3.45 11.96
C ILE A 44 0.00 2.50 11.82
N LEU A 45 -1.22 3.02 11.59
CA LEU A 45 -2.37 2.17 11.26
C LEU A 45 -2.11 1.54 9.89
N PRO A 46 -1.84 0.23 9.80
CA PRO A 46 -1.52 -0.39 8.54
C PRO A 46 -2.80 -0.65 7.75
N VAL A 47 -3.12 0.24 6.79
CA VAL A 47 -4.40 0.15 6.06
C VAL A 47 -4.31 -0.82 4.89
N SER A 48 -3.17 -0.88 4.19
CA SER A 48 -2.97 -1.74 3.03
C SER A 48 -1.50 -1.98 2.69
N TYR A 49 -1.23 -3.01 1.90
CA TYR A 49 0.08 -3.43 1.41
C TYR A 49 0.06 -3.75 -0.07
N ALA A 50 1.19 -3.51 -0.74
CA ALA A 50 1.48 -4.08 -2.05
C ALA A 50 2.73 -4.96 -2.00
N ILE A 51 2.68 -6.07 -2.73
CA ILE A 51 3.86 -6.88 -3.05
C ILE A 51 4.09 -6.71 -4.54
N VAL A 52 5.27 -6.22 -4.92
CA VAL A 52 5.67 -5.87 -6.28
C VAL A 52 7.08 -6.38 -6.55
N ASP A 53 7.38 -6.71 -7.80
CA ASP A 53 8.69 -7.24 -8.21
C ASP A 53 9.78 -6.20 -8.03
N GLU A 54 9.46 -4.95 -8.35
CA GLU A 54 10.37 -3.82 -8.26
C GLU A 54 9.63 -2.55 -7.83
N GLU A 55 10.35 -1.68 -7.13
CA GLU A 55 9.91 -0.34 -6.81
C GLU A 55 10.07 0.56 -8.05
N THR A 56 8.98 0.79 -8.77
CA THR A 56 8.96 1.56 -10.00
C THR A 56 7.79 2.53 -9.99
N THR A 57 7.85 3.56 -10.84
CA THR A 57 6.71 4.47 -11.04
C THR A 57 5.43 3.71 -11.40
N HIS A 58 5.55 2.61 -12.15
CA HIS A 58 4.40 1.79 -12.53
C HIS A 58 3.79 1.08 -11.32
N SER A 59 4.61 0.42 -10.50
CA SER A 59 4.12 -0.29 -9.31
C SER A 59 3.51 0.66 -8.28
N TRP A 60 4.10 1.85 -8.08
CA TRP A 60 3.54 2.90 -7.23
C TRP A 60 2.22 3.47 -7.76
N SER A 61 2.14 3.76 -9.06
CA SER A 61 0.92 4.27 -9.69
C SER A 61 -0.22 3.25 -9.56
N TRP A 62 0.08 1.97 -9.75
CA TRP A 62 -0.88 0.89 -9.57
C TRP A 62 -1.33 0.78 -8.11
N PHE A 63 -0.41 0.81 -7.15
CA PHE A 63 -0.75 0.75 -5.72
C PHE A 63 -1.67 1.91 -5.31
N LEU A 64 -1.34 3.14 -5.69
CA LEU A 64 -2.15 4.32 -5.36
C LEU A 64 -3.53 4.28 -6.03
N TYR A 65 -3.62 3.70 -7.24
CA TYR A 65 -4.91 3.44 -7.89
C TYR A 65 -5.77 2.46 -7.07
N GLN A 66 -5.20 1.32 -6.66
CA GLN A 66 -5.90 0.35 -5.82
C GLN A 66 -6.29 0.95 -4.47
N PHE A 67 -5.40 1.70 -3.83
CA PHE A 67 -5.65 2.38 -2.56
C PHE A 67 -6.83 3.34 -2.69
N ARG A 68 -6.84 4.19 -3.73
CA ARG A 68 -7.97 5.08 -3.99
C ARG A 68 -9.26 4.31 -4.21
N HIS A 69 -9.22 3.21 -4.97
CA HIS A 69 -10.41 2.47 -5.34
C HIS A 69 -10.99 1.62 -4.21
N PHE A 70 -10.17 1.07 -3.31
CA PHE A 70 -10.64 0.14 -2.28
C PHE A 70 -10.59 0.70 -0.85
N VAL A 71 -9.79 1.73 -0.61
CA VAL A 71 -9.58 2.29 0.73
C VAL A 71 -10.12 3.71 0.84
N ALA A 72 -10.04 4.53 -0.21
CA ALA A 72 -10.25 5.98 -0.10
C ALA A 72 -11.18 6.58 -1.18
N GLN A 73 -12.21 5.85 -1.62
CA GLN A 73 -13.05 6.18 -2.80
C GLN A 73 -13.53 7.65 -2.86
N ASP A 74 -13.79 8.27 -1.72
CA ASP A 74 -14.34 9.65 -1.66
C ASP A 74 -13.50 10.61 -0.81
N ARG A 75 -12.20 10.33 -0.67
CA ARG A 75 -11.31 11.16 0.16
C ARG A 75 -10.28 11.88 -0.70
N GLN A 76 -10.05 13.16 -0.39
CA GLN A 76 -8.83 13.84 -0.83
C GLN A 76 -7.69 13.42 0.09
N LEU A 77 -6.70 12.74 -0.48
CA LEU A 77 -5.56 12.21 0.25
C LEU A 77 -4.38 13.18 0.17
N SER A 78 -3.74 13.42 1.31
CA SER A 78 -2.38 13.95 1.33
C SER A 78 -1.41 12.79 1.53
N VAL A 79 -0.40 12.71 0.65
CA VAL A 79 0.59 11.64 0.66
C VAL A 79 1.91 12.23 1.11
N ILE A 80 2.55 11.58 2.08
CA ILE A 80 3.92 11.85 2.51
C ILE A 80 4.76 10.63 2.09
N SER A 81 5.83 10.90 1.37
CA SER A 81 6.83 9.94 0.88
C SER A 81 8.19 10.41 1.39
N ASP A 82 9.14 9.50 1.53
CA ASP A 82 10.55 9.87 1.67
C ASP A 82 11.11 10.50 0.39
#